data_AF-A0A544YKN7-F1
#
_entry.id   AF-A0A544YKN7-F1
#
_cell.length_a   1.000
_cell.length_b   1.000
_cell.length_c   1.000
_cell.angle_alpha   90.00
_cell.angle_beta   90.00
_cell.angle_gamma   90.00
#
_symmetry.space_group_name_H-M   'P 1'
#
loop_
_entity.id
_entity.type
_entity.pdbx_description
1 polymer ?
#
loop_
_entity_poly.entity_id
_entity_poly.type
_entity_poly.pdbx_seq_one_letter_code
_entity_poly.pdbx_strand_id
1 'polypeptide(L)' 'MTDRKGTAPTEGWRVMTSDRGRLWATRERPFPAAAEEAGAARTVDGDDLTELCRVIAEQESLAALASAS' A
#
# COMPACT_ATOMS: atom_id res chain seq x y z
N MET A 1 -12.94 1.24 -26.34
CA MET A 1 -11.78 0.76 -25.57
C MET A 1 -11.76 1.58 -24.29
N THR A 2 -12.36 1.09 -23.21
CA THR A 2 -12.36 1.81 -21.94
C THR A 2 -10.95 1.80 -21.37
N ASP A 3 -10.41 2.99 -21.16
CA ASP A 3 -9.19 3.26 -20.43
C ASP A 3 -9.34 2.64 -19.02
N ARG A 4 -8.85 1.41 -18.83
CA ARG A 4 -8.53 0.95 -17.49
C ARG A 4 -7.28 1.73 -17.10
N LYS A 5 -7.47 2.93 -16.56
CA LYS A 5 -6.46 3.59 -15.75
C LYS A 5 -6.24 2.66 -14.56
N GLY A 6 -5.33 1.71 -14.72
CA GLY A 6 -4.88 0.88 -13.61
C GLY A 6 -4.35 1.85 -12.57
N THR A 7 -5.07 1.97 -11.47
CA THR A 7 -4.63 2.73 -10.30
C THR A 7 -3.18 2.33 -10.02
N ALA A 8 -2.29 3.32 -10.02
CA ALA A 8 -0.89 3.06 -9.72
C ALA A 8 -0.82 2.39 -8.34
N PRO A 9 0.03 1.38 -8.13
CA PRO A 9 0.08 0.63 -6.88
C PRO A 9 0.35 1.51 -5.65
N THR A 10 0.80 2.75 -5.83
CA THR A 10 1.05 3.73 -4.77
C THR A 10 -0.07 4.79 -4.63
N GLU A 11 -1.21 4.67 -5.30
CA GLU A 11 -2.31 5.64 -5.18
C GLU A 11 -2.84 5.68 -3.74
N GLY A 12 -2.90 6.88 -3.14
CA GLY A 12 -3.28 7.05 -1.73
C GLY A 12 -2.15 6.76 -0.74
N TRP A 13 -0.93 6.53 -1.22
CA TRP A 13 0.27 6.33 -0.40
C TRP A 13 1.27 7.46 -0.59
N ARG A 14 1.80 7.97 0.53
CA ARG A 14 2.94 8.88 0.54
C ARG A 14 4.23 8.09 0.63
N VAL A 15 4.99 8.06 -0.46
CA VAL A 15 6.31 7.43 -0.54
C VAL A 15 7.38 8.41 -0.02
N MET A 16 8.32 7.89 0.76
CA MET A 16 9.46 8.59 1.32
C MET A 16 10.73 7.78 1.08
N THR A 17 11.87 8.48 1.03
CA THR A 17 13.19 7.88 0.82
C THR A 17 14.16 8.48 1.83
N SER A 18 14.95 7.64 2.48
CA SER A 18 16.04 8.14 3.34
C SER A 18 17.25 8.57 2.51
N ASP A 19 18.13 9.33 3.15
CA ASP A 19 19.47 9.65 2.68
C ASP A 19 20.34 8.42 2.37
N ARG A 20 20.03 7.26 2.97
CA ARG A 20 20.68 5.97 2.73
C ARG A 20 19.96 5.09 1.70
N GLY A 21 18.99 5.62 0.97
CA GLY A 21 18.30 4.90 -0.11
C GLY A 21 17.18 3.96 0.35
N ARG A 22 16.97 3.75 1.65
CA ARG A 22 15.80 2.99 2.15
C ARG A 22 14.50 3.66 1.77
N LEU A 23 13.50 2.88 1.37
CA LEU A 23 12.19 3.37 0.98
C LEU A 23 11.13 2.92 1.98
N TRP A 24 10.16 3.79 2.22
CA TRP A 24 8.93 3.43 2.92
C TRP A 24 7.76 4.25 2.40
N ALA A 25 6.56 3.75 2.63
CA ALA A 25 5.33 4.40 2.28
C ALA A 25 4.36 4.36 3.44
N THR A 26 3.59 5.43 3.61
CA THR A 26 2.49 5.50 4.56
C THR A 26 1.21 5.87 3.83
N ARG A 27 0.14 5.12 4.09
CA ARG A 27 -1.18 5.42 3.53
C ARG A 27 -1.73 6.73 4.07
N GLU A 28 -2.20 7.60 3.17
CA GLU A 28 -2.70 8.93 3.53
C GLU A 28 -3.97 8.85 4.38
N ARG A 29 -4.84 7.89 4.08
CA ARG A 29 -6.01 7.55 4.90
C ARG A 29 -5.77 6.23 5.62
N PRO A 30 -6.12 6.11 6.91
CA PRO A 30 -6.07 4.83 7.61
C PRO A 30 -6.89 3.75 6.90
N PHE A 31 -6.54 2.50 7.16
CA PHE A 31 -7.39 1.38 6.78
C PHE A 31 -8.64 1.35 7.68
N PRO A 32 -9.76 0.78 7.21
CA PRO A 32 -10.87 0.44 8.10
C PRO A 32 -10.40 -0.53 9.19
N ALA A 33 -11.03 -0.48 10.37
CA ALA A 33 -10.64 -1.34 11.50
C ALA A 33 -10.60 -2.83 11.13
N ALA A 34 -11.57 -3.34 10.37
CA ALA A 34 -11.58 -4.73 9.91
C ALA A 34 -10.34 -5.12 9.09
N ALA A 35 -9.80 -4.19 8.29
CA ALA A 35 -8.59 -4.42 7.52
C ALA A 35 -7.33 -4.40 8.40
N GLU A 36 -7.26 -3.51 9.39
CA GLU A 36 -6.16 -3.48 10.36
C GLU A 36 -6.15 -4.76 11.22
N GLU A 37 -7.32 -5.24 11.66
CA GLU A 37 -7.47 -6.52 12.37
C GLU A 37 -7.11 -7.74 11.48
N ALA A 38 -7.31 -7.62 10.16
CA ALA A 38 -6.85 -8.60 9.18
C ALA A 38 -5.33 -8.53 8.91
N GLY A 39 -4.62 -7.60 9.55
CA GLY A 39 -3.17 -7.44 9.46
C GLY A 39 -2.68 -6.43 8.42
N ALA A 40 -3.56 -5.64 7.81
CA ALA A 40 -3.14 -4.60 6.86
C ALA A 40 -2.35 -3.50 7.57
N ALA A 41 -1.08 -3.33 7.20
CA ALA A 41 -0.20 -2.33 7.78
C ALA A 41 -0.32 -0.99 7.04
N ARG A 42 -0.59 0.09 7.77
CA ARG A 42 -0.67 1.45 7.20
C ARG A 42 0.67 2.01 6.71
N THR A 43 1.77 1.54 7.27
CA THR A 43 3.13 1.94 6.90
C THR A 43 3.94 0.70 6.57
N VAL A 44 4.61 0.70 5.44
CA VAL A 44 5.43 -0.42 4.96
C VAL A 44 6.72 0.11 4.37
N ASP A 45 7.78 -0.70 4.43
CA ASP A 45 9.08 -0.43 3.83
C ASP A 45 9.40 -1.41 2.69
N GLY A 46 10.44 -1.08 1.93
CA GLY A 46 11.00 -1.92 0.88
C GLY A 46 12.41 -1.47 0.54
N ASP A 47 13.23 -2.40 0.05
CA ASP A 47 14.62 -2.13 -0.33
C ASP A 47 14.71 -1.37 -1.66
N ASP A 48 13.71 -1.53 -2.53
CA ASP A 48 13.56 -0.80 -3.79
C ASP A 48 12.08 -0.46 -4.10
N LEU A 49 11.86 0.32 -5.16
CA LEU A 49 10.50 0.73 -5.55
C LEU A 49 9.61 -0.44 -5.98
N THR A 50 10.21 -1.50 -6.54
CA THR A 50 9.47 -2.70 -6.98
C THR A 50 8.96 -3.47 -5.78
N GLU A 51 9.81 -3.70 -4.78
CA GLU A 51 9.42 -4.31 -3.52
C GLU A 51 8.38 -3.44 -2.79
N LEU A 52 8.61 -2.14 -2.68
CA LEU A 52 7.68 -1.24 -2.02
C LEU A 52 6.28 -1.30 -2.68
N CYS A 53 6.21 -1.31 -4.01
CA CYS A 53 4.93 -1.44 -4.72
C CYS A 53 4.26 -2.80 -4.45
N ARG A 54 5.05 -3.89 -4.38
CA ARG A 54 4.54 -5.23 -4.06
C ARG A 54 3.94 -5.28 -2.66
N VAL A 55 4.66 -4.75 -1.67
CA VAL A 55 4.20 -4.74 -0.28
C VAL A 55 2.98 -3.86 -0.10
N ILE A 56 2.91 -2.69 -0.76
CA ILE A 56 1.69 -1.85 -0.77
C ILE A 56 0.49 -2.61 -1.35
N ALA A 57 0.67 -3.29 -2.50
CA ALA A 57 -0.40 -4.06 -3.13
C ALA A 57 -0.91 -5.20 -2.24
N GLU A 58 -0.04 -5.81 -1.43
CA GLU A 58 -0.41 -6.80 -0.43
C GLU A 58 -1.29 -6.19 0.66
N GLN A 59 -0.96 -4.99 1.18
CA GLN A 59 -1.79 -4.32 2.19
C GLN A 59 -3.17 -3.94 1.65
N GLU A 60 -3.25 -3.41 0.42
CA GLU A 60 -4.53 -3.08 -0.21
C GLU A 60 -5.34 -4.36 -0.51
N SER A 61 -4.69 -5.48 -0.79
CA SER A 61 -5.36 -6.78 -0.98
C SER A 61 -5.96 -7.30 0.33
N LEU A 62 -5.22 -7.24 1.45
CA LEU A 62 -5.73 -7.57 2.78
C LEU A 62 -6.95 -6.71 3.13
N ALA A 63 -6.88 -5.40 2.85
CA ALA A 63 -7.98 -4.49 3.09
C ALA A 63 -9.22 -4.79 2.23
N ALA A 64 -9.02 -5.14 0.95
CA ALA A 64 -10.11 -5.53 0.05
C ALA A 64 -10.80 -6.82 0.51
N LEU A 65 -10.03 -7.83 0.93
CA LEU A 65 -10.57 -9.10 1.44
C LEU A 65 -11.36 -8.91 2.74
N ALA A 66 -10.85 -8.08 3.66
CA ALA A 66 -11.53 -7.77 4.91
C ALA A 66 -12.84 -6.99 4.71
N SER A 67 -12.93 -6.19 3.65
CA SER A 67 -14.14 -5.40 3.34
C SER A 67 -15.22 -6.21 2.61
N ALA A 68 -14.87 -7.38 2.08
CA ALA A 68 -15.78 -8.28 1.38
C ALA A 68 -16.40 -9.37 2.27
N SER A 69 -15.98 -9.42 3.54
CA SER A 69 -16.45 -10.37 4.56
C SER A 69 -17.50 -9.75 5.47
#